data_AF-A0A2V4KHQ3-F1
#
_entry.id   AF-A0A2V4KHQ3-F1
#
_cell.length_a   1.000
_cell.length_b   1.000
_cell.length_c   1.000
_cell.angle_alpha   90.00
_cell.angle_beta   90.00
_cell.angle_gamma   90.00
#
_symmetry.space_group_name_H-M   'P 1'
#
loop_
_entity.id
_entity.type
_entity.pdbx_description
1 polymer ?
#
loop_
_entity_poly.entity_id
_entity_poly.type
_entity_poly.pdbx_seq_one_letter_code
_entity_poly.pdbx_strand_id
1 'polypeptide(L)'
;MKSDLAKAQRRPFLLWMDLTHDRSADELIAQFRSTCDCRLAKDSTISGRDSGQPPDMICMHFDRPDALGLNLLLEVKRTVPSIPISMFTVQHSEELAVWAMRSGVWEYVALPLCGTEKSRFLRALERLCQLRWQEDVHARKLQIERSSNLPDSIRLTKEHQKHHALQKAVSYIDQHYQEGIDQKDLAQRCGMTPFRFSRLFKEVLGLGFMEYVLNKRMELAKDLLANSQMPVTSIGYEAGFKDPSYFARAFKQCLGCTPSEYRTESRPREMPRFMGDDEKAGNNEAPRAS
;
A
#
# COMPACT_ATOMS: atom_id res chain seq x y z
N MET A 1 39.85 0.01 37.41
CA MET A 1 38.77 0.97 37.70
C MET A 1 38.84 2.06 36.65
N LYS A 2 37.73 2.34 35.94
CA LYS A 2 37.53 3.27 34.81
C LYS A 2 38.11 2.78 33.46
N SER A 3 37.37 2.67 32.36
CA SER A 3 35.94 2.90 32.10
C SER A 3 35.61 2.30 30.73
N ASP A 4 34.86 1.20 30.70
CA ASP A 4 34.08 0.80 29.52
C ASP A 4 32.97 1.84 29.33
N LEU A 5 33.29 2.95 28.67
CA LEU A 5 32.25 3.77 28.05
C LEU A 5 31.69 2.95 26.89
N ALA A 6 30.51 2.37 27.10
CA ALA A 6 29.63 1.92 26.04
C ALA A 6 29.54 3.04 24.99
N LYS A 7 30.23 2.88 23.84
CA LYS A 7 30.03 3.75 22.69
C LYS A 7 28.54 3.70 22.36
N ALA A 8 27.83 4.80 22.59
CA ALA A 8 26.41 4.89 22.24
C ALA A 8 26.25 4.48 20.76
N GLN A 9 25.57 3.37 20.52
CA GLN A 9 25.43 2.82 19.18
C GLN A 9 24.62 3.80 18.34
N ARG A 10 25.28 4.47 17.40
CA ARG A 10 24.65 5.42 16.48
C ARG A 10 23.51 4.70 15.75
N ARG A 11 22.31 5.29 15.79
CA ARG A 11 21.14 4.75 15.08
C ARG A 11 21.18 5.18 13.62
N PRO A 12 20.84 4.30 12.66
CA PRO A 12 20.72 4.69 11.26
C PRO A 12 19.74 5.85 11.09
N PHE A 13 20.16 6.90 10.38
CA PHE A 13 19.29 8.02 10.03
C PHE A 13 18.64 7.78 8.66
N LEU A 14 17.32 7.63 8.66
CA LEU A 14 16.47 7.46 7.49
C LEU A 14 15.71 8.75 7.18
N LEU A 15 15.93 9.29 5.98
CA LEU A 15 15.13 10.40 5.45
C LEU A 15 14.03 9.84 4.55
N TRP A 16 12.78 10.04 4.93
CA TRP A 16 11.61 9.53 4.23
C TRP A 16 11.01 10.59 3.30
N MET A 17 10.68 10.18 2.09
CA MET A 17 9.92 10.97 1.12
C MET A 17 8.59 10.27 0.88
N ASP A 18 7.50 10.97 1.20
CA ASP A 18 6.15 10.49 0.99
C ASP A 18 5.67 10.85 -0.42
N LEU A 19 5.62 9.85 -1.29
CA LEU A 19 5.15 9.93 -2.67
C LEU A 19 3.85 9.13 -2.85
N THR A 20 3.16 8.83 -1.75
CA THR A 20 1.81 8.24 -1.78
C THR A 20 0.77 9.29 -2.12
N HIS A 21 -0.34 8.88 -2.73
CA HIS A 21 -1.44 9.78 -3.02
C HIS A 21 -2.26 10.12 -1.77
N ASP A 22 -2.29 9.22 -0.79
CA ASP A 22 -3.07 9.32 0.45
C ASP A 22 -2.28 9.87 1.65
N ARG A 23 -0.99 10.18 1.49
CA ARG A 23 -0.08 10.64 2.55
C ARG A 23 0.07 9.66 3.71
N SER A 24 0.09 8.36 3.39
CA SER A 24 0.14 7.26 4.37
C SER A 24 1.53 6.87 4.85
N ALA A 25 2.59 7.62 4.52
CA ALA A 25 3.95 7.22 4.87
C ALA A 25 4.21 7.06 6.38
N ASP A 26 3.50 7.80 7.23
CA ASP A 26 3.72 7.73 8.68
C ASP A 26 3.44 6.33 9.27
N GLU A 27 2.49 5.57 8.72
CA GLU A 27 2.20 4.21 9.17
C GLU A 27 3.39 3.26 8.93
N LEU A 28 4.01 3.38 7.76
CA LEU A 28 5.22 2.63 7.42
C LEU A 28 6.41 3.11 8.25
N ILE A 29 6.60 4.43 8.39
CA ILE A 29 7.69 5.04 9.18
C ILE A 29 7.63 4.58 10.63
N ALA A 30 6.44 4.51 11.23
CA ALA A 30 6.23 4.06 12.60
C ALA A 30 6.86 2.68 12.87
N GLN A 31 6.92 1.80 11.88
CA GLN A 31 7.54 0.49 12.00
C GLN A 31 9.06 0.59 12.25
N PHE A 32 9.73 1.66 11.82
CA PHE A 32 11.20 1.81 11.92
C PHE A 32 11.65 2.71 13.08
N ARG A 33 10.74 3.52 13.65
CA ARG A 33 11.05 4.51 14.70
C ARG A 33 11.66 3.92 15.98
N SER A 34 11.49 2.62 16.26
CA SER A 34 12.13 1.95 17.40
C SER A 34 13.62 1.64 17.18
N THR A 35 14.06 1.51 15.93
CA THR A 35 15.44 1.10 15.58
C THR A 35 16.23 2.22 14.89
N CYS A 36 15.57 3.06 14.09
CA CYS A 36 16.20 4.11 13.28
C CYS A 36 15.77 5.53 13.70
N ASP A 37 16.62 6.53 13.52
CA ASP A 37 16.19 7.94 13.52
C ASP A 37 15.46 8.17 12.18
N CYS A 38 14.16 8.49 12.22
CA CYS A 38 13.34 8.63 11.02
C CYS A 38 12.81 10.06 10.93
N ARG A 39 13.06 10.73 9.80
CA ARG A 39 12.52 12.07 9.51
C ARG A 39 11.78 12.07 8.20
N LEU A 40 10.62 12.70 8.16
CA LEU A 40 9.87 12.94 6.93
C LEU A 40 10.36 14.24 6.29
N ALA A 41 10.65 14.20 4.99
CA ALA A 41 11.04 15.37 4.21
C ALA A 41 9.86 16.34 4.08
N LYS A 42 10.11 17.63 4.32
CA LYS A 42 9.07 18.68 4.23
C LYS A 42 8.75 19.09 2.79
N ASP A 43 9.72 18.93 1.87
CA ASP A 43 9.63 19.23 0.45
C ASP A 43 10.35 18.17 -0.40
N SER A 44 10.21 18.22 -1.72
CA SER A 44 10.98 17.40 -2.69
C SER A 44 12.48 17.70 -2.69
N THR A 45 12.90 18.75 -1.98
CA THR A 45 14.29 19.20 -1.91
C THR A 45 15.02 18.49 -0.77
N ILE A 46 16.14 17.84 -1.10
CA ILE A 46 17.11 17.33 -0.13
C ILE A 46 17.96 18.52 0.32
N SER A 47 17.33 19.49 0.98
CA SER A 47 18.01 20.66 1.51
C SER A 47 18.80 20.26 2.74
N GLY A 48 20.02 19.77 2.52
CA GLY A 48 21.02 19.48 3.56
C GLY A 48 21.53 20.73 4.30
N ARG A 49 20.69 21.74 4.55
CA ARG A 49 21.07 23.01 5.17
C ARG A 49 20.32 23.37 6.45
N ASP A 50 19.29 22.63 6.82
CA ASP A 50 18.69 22.75 8.16
C ASP A 50 19.21 21.64 9.08
N SER A 51 20.36 21.91 9.70
CA SER A 51 20.86 21.26 10.93
C SER A 51 21.05 19.73 10.91
N GLY A 52 22.25 19.28 10.52
CA GLY A 52 22.79 17.98 10.93
C GLY A 52 23.00 16.96 9.80
N GLN A 53 24.07 16.18 9.96
CA GLN A 53 24.54 15.00 9.22
C GLN A 53 23.68 14.45 8.06
N PRO A 54 24.28 14.12 6.88
CA PRO A 54 23.54 13.50 5.77
C PRO A 54 22.90 12.17 6.17
N PRO A 55 21.74 11.82 5.59
CA PRO A 55 21.07 10.57 5.90
C PRO A 55 21.91 9.35 5.50
N ASP A 56 21.76 8.30 6.29
CA ASP A 56 22.37 7.01 6.02
C ASP A 56 21.62 6.28 4.90
N MET A 57 20.36 6.64 4.66
CA MET A 57 19.56 6.20 3.53
C MET A 57 18.36 7.12 3.29
N ILE A 58 17.98 7.27 2.02
CA ILE A 58 16.73 7.91 1.62
C ILE A 58 15.71 6.82 1.35
N CYS A 59 14.54 6.91 1.98
CA CYS A 59 13.42 5.99 1.78
C CYS A 59 12.34 6.71 0.98
N MET A 60 11.99 6.21 -0.20
CA MET A 60 10.94 6.77 -1.05
C MET A 60 9.74 5.82 -1.02
N HIS A 61 8.61 6.30 -0.51
CA HIS A 61 7.40 5.51 -0.31
C HIS A 61 6.36 5.84 -1.37
N PHE A 62 5.92 4.83 -2.11
CA PHE A 62 4.90 4.90 -3.15
C PHE A 62 3.72 4.00 -2.80
N ASP A 63 2.51 4.42 -3.12
CA ASP A 63 1.34 3.54 -3.20
C ASP A 63 1.21 3.03 -4.64
N ARG A 64 1.30 3.94 -5.62
CA ARG A 64 1.31 3.68 -7.05
C ARG A 64 2.40 4.54 -7.71
N PRO A 65 3.53 3.94 -8.12
CA PRO A 65 4.59 4.66 -8.82
C PRO A 65 4.10 5.25 -10.15
N ASP A 66 4.39 6.52 -10.35
CA ASP A 66 4.05 7.28 -11.55
C ASP A 66 5.30 7.95 -12.16
N ALA A 67 5.16 8.55 -13.34
CA ALA A 67 6.29 9.18 -14.02
C ALA A 67 6.92 10.32 -13.19
N LEU A 68 6.11 11.08 -12.45
CA LEU A 68 6.58 12.22 -11.66
C LEU A 68 7.45 11.75 -10.48
N GLY A 69 6.97 10.80 -9.68
CA GLY A 69 7.71 10.28 -8.55
C GLY A 69 8.94 9.45 -8.96
N LEU A 70 8.88 8.70 -10.06
CA LEU A 70 10.04 7.98 -10.58
C LEU A 70 11.10 8.93 -11.16
N ASN A 71 10.71 10.01 -11.82
CA ASN A 71 11.66 11.03 -12.27
C ASN A 71 12.31 11.77 -11.09
N LEU A 72 11.56 12.04 -10.02
CA LEU A 72 12.10 12.60 -8.79
C LEU A 72 13.13 11.65 -8.15
N LEU A 73 12.88 10.35 -8.14
CA LEU A 73 13.87 9.36 -7.68
C LEU A 73 15.18 9.47 -8.47
N LEU A 74 15.10 9.57 -9.80
CA LEU A 74 16.27 9.74 -10.65
C LEU A 74 16.99 11.07 -10.40
N GLU A 75 16.25 12.15 -10.17
CA GLU A 75 16.80 13.47 -9.84
C GLU A 75 17.54 13.46 -8.50
N VAL A 76 16.92 12.88 -7.47
CA VAL A 76 17.53 12.65 -6.15
C VAL A 76 18.81 11.84 -6.30
N LYS A 77 18.77 10.74 -7.06
CA LYS A 77 19.95 9.88 -7.30
C LYS A 77 21.09 10.63 -7.98
N ARG A 78 20.78 11.53 -8.93
CA ARG A 78 21.78 12.39 -9.60
C ARG A 78 22.37 13.43 -8.65
N THR A 79 21.55 13.97 -7.75
CA THR A 79 21.95 15.05 -6.83
C THR A 79 22.80 14.55 -5.67
N VAL A 80 22.47 13.37 -5.12
CA VAL A 80 23.17 12.77 -3.97
C VAL A 80 23.55 11.30 -4.22
N PRO A 81 24.43 11.01 -5.20
CA PRO A 81 24.70 9.64 -5.66
C PRO A 81 25.32 8.72 -4.59
N SER A 82 25.96 9.30 -3.57
CA SER A 82 26.59 8.57 -2.46
C SER A 82 25.60 8.09 -1.39
N ILE A 83 24.37 8.58 -1.40
CA ILE A 83 23.34 8.19 -0.44
C ILE A 83 22.49 7.09 -1.08
N PRO A 84 22.40 5.89 -0.48
CA PRO A 84 21.57 4.81 -0.99
C PRO A 84 20.09 5.19 -0.88
N ILE A 85 19.31 4.73 -1.85
CA ILE A 85 17.86 4.94 -1.91
C ILE A 85 17.17 3.59 -1.76
N SER A 86 16.23 3.49 -0.83
CA SER A 86 15.29 2.37 -0.75
C SER A 86 13.94 2.81 -1.28
N MET A 87 13.37 1.99 -2.17
CA MET A 87 12.05 2.20 -2.74
C MET A 87 11.05 1.25 -2.09
N PHE A 88 10.00 1.79 -1.48
CA PHE A 88 8.89 1.04 -0.91
C PHE A 88 7.65 1.27 -1.76
N THR A 89 6.95 0.23 -2.18
CA THR A 89 5.76 0.40 -3.04
C THR A 89 4.64 -0.61 -2.75
N VAL A 90 3.38 -0.16 -2.76
CA VAL A 90 2.21 -1.05 -2.71
C VAL A 90 1.96 -1.68 -4.08
N GLN A 91 1.86 -0.89 -5.14
CA GLN A 91 1.75 -1.41 -6.50
C GLN A 91 3.14 -1.75 -7.06
N HIS A 92 3.30 -2.98 -7.50
CA HIS A 92 4.57 -3.49 -8.01
C HIS A 92 4.41 -4.29 -9.31
N SER A 93 5.45 -4.32 -10.14
CA SER A 93 5.59 -5.24 -11.28
C SER A 93 7.05 -5.70 -11.40
N GLU A 94 7.29 -6.76 -12.16
CA GLU A 94 8.64 -7.26 -12.41
C GLU A 94 9.47 -6.22 -13.18
N GLU A 95 8.86 -5.55 -14.15
CA GLU A 95 9.50 -4.47 -14.94
C GLU A 95 9.91 -3.31 -14.06
N LEU A 96 9.04 -2.91 -13.12
CA LEU A 96 9.34 -1.85 -12.17
C LEU A 96 10.50 -2.23 -11.24
N ALA A 97 10.51 -3.47 -10.73
CA ALA A 97 11.60 -3.96 -9.90
C ALA A 97 12.93 -3.98 -10.67
N VAL A 98 12.93 -4.47 -11.90
CA VAL A 98 14.10 -4.46 -12.80
C VAL A 98 14.55 -3.03 -13.08
N TRP A 99 13.62 -2.11 -13.34
CA TRP A 99 13.92 -0.70 -13.55
C TRP A 99 14.56 -0.05 -12.32
N ALA A 100 14.03 -0.30 -11.12
CA ALA A 100 14.55 0.24 -9.87
C ALA A 100 16.01 -0.21 -9.66
N MET A 101 16.27 -1.51 -9.82
CA MET A 101 17.63 -2.07 -9.70
C MET A 101 18.59 -1.46 -10.72
N ARG A 102 18.18 -1.34 -11.99
CA ARG A 102 18.99 -0.73 -13.05
C ARG A 102 19.23 0.78 -12.85
N SER A 103 18.32 1.45 -12.14
CA SER A 103 18.42 2.87 -11.80
C SER A 103 19.27 3.15 -10.57
N GLY A 104 19.84 2.10 -9.94
CA GLY A 104 20.71 2.24 -8.77
C GLY A 104 19.94 2.48 -7.47
N VAL A 105 18.67 2.07 -7.41
CA VAL A 105 17.97 1.86 -6.14
C VAL A 105 18.70 0.74 -5.40
N TRP A 106 18.99 0.98 -4.13
CA TRP A 106 19.76 0.06 -3.30
C TRP A 106 18.90 -1.11 -2.81
N GLU A 107 17.65 -0.85 -2.45
CA GLU A 107 16.69 -1.88 -2.06
C GLU A 107 15.28 -1.55 -2.58
N TYR A 108 14.61 -2.56 -3.12
CA TYR A 108 13.23 -2.48 -3.60
C TYR A 108 12.34 -3.36 -2.73
N VAL A 109 11.29 -2.77 -2.17
CA VAL A 109 10.42 -3.41 -1.19
C VAL A 109 8.97 -3.30 -1.66
N ALA A 110 8.36 -4.45 -1.92
CA ALA A 110 6.92 -4.55 -2.12
C ALA A 110 6.22 -4.57 -0.75
N LEU A 111 5.16 -3.77 -0.60
CA LEU A 111 4.34 -3.69 0.61
C LEU A 111 3.10 -4.59 0.47
N PRO A 112 2.55 -5.13 1.58
CA PRO A 112 2.88 -4.83 2.98
C PRO A 112 4.19 -5.49 3.47
N LEU A 113 4.96 -4.75 4.26
CA LEU A 113 6.23 -5.23 4.81
C LEU A 113 5.99 -6.23 5.95
N CYS A 114 6.27 -7.51 5.74
CA CYS A 114 6.14 -8.50 6.81
C CYS A 114 7.33 -8.46 7.78
N GLY A 115 7.17 -9.03 8.98
CA GLY A 115 8.19 -8.95 10.04
C GLY A 115 9.54 -9.57 9.67
N THR A 116 9.57 -10.61 8.84
CA THR A 116 10.81 -11.26 8.38
C THR A 116 11.54 -10.39 7.35
N GLU A 117 10.81 -9.77 6.42
CA GLU A 117 11.37 -8.83 5.45
C GLU A 117 11.88 -7.56 6.13
N LYS A 118 11.13 -7.02 7.09
CA LYS A 118 11.59 -5.90 7.93
C LYS A 118 12.90 -6.23 8.64
N SER A 119 12.99 -7.42 9.24
CA SER A 119 14.21 -7.86 9.94
C SER A 119 15.39 -8.01 8.98
N ARG A 120 15.14 -8.49 7.75
CA ARG A 120 16.15 -8.60 6.68
C ARG A 120 16.64 -7.21 6.27
N PHE A 121 15.72 -6.29 6.01
CA PHE A 121 16.04 -4.90 5.67
C PHE A 121 16.86 -4.22 6.75
N LEU A 122 16.44 -4.31 8.03
CA LEU A 122 17.17 -3.69 9.14
C LEU A 122 18.59 -4.24 9.29
N ARG A 123 18.80 -5.55 9.08
CA ARG A 123 20.14 -6.15 9.08
C ARG A 123 21.01 -5.65 7.92
N ALA A 124 20.43 -5.54 6.73
CA ALA A 124 21.13 -5.00 5.56
C ALA A 124 21.51 -3.53 5.77
N LEU A 125 20.60 -2.74 6.32
CA LEU A 125 20.81 -1.34 6.69
C LEU A 125 21.91 -1.19 7.74
N GLU A 126 21.90 -2.00 8.80
CA GLU A 126 22.93 -1.94 9.84
C GLU A 126 24.32 -2.23 9.24
N ARG A 127 24.42 -3.24 8.37
CA ARG A 127 25.66 -3.57 7.65
C ARG A 127 26.12 -2.43 6.73
N LEU A 128 25.19 -1.82 6.01
CA LEU A 128 25.46 -0.64 5.17
C LEU A 128 26.00 0.52 6.02
N CYS A 129 25.35 0.82 7.15
CA CYS A 129 25.79 1.86 8.08
C CYS A 129 27.19 1.57 8.63
N GLN A 130 27.46 0.34 9.06
CA GLN A 130 28.79 -0.08 9.53
C GLN A 130 29.86 0.18 8.46
N LEU A 131 29.59 -0.15 7.19
CA LEU A 131 30.51 0.10 6.08
C LEU A 131 30.68 1.59 5.75
N ARG A 132 29.62 2.41 5.91
CA ARG A 132 29.66 3.85 5.64
C ARG A 132 30.26 4.67 6.79
N TRP A 133 30.17 4.17 8.03
CA TRP A 133 30.66 4.87 9.22
C TRP A 133 32.10 4.51 9.59
N GLN A 134 32.63 3.40 9.09
CA GLN A 134 34.05 3.04 9.29
C GLN A 134 34.91 3.73 8.21
N GLU A 135 35.86 4.56 8.64
CA GLU A 135 36.84 5.24 7.76
C GLU A 135 37.94 4.30 7.24
N ASP A 136 38.08 3.10 7.81
CA ASP A 136 39.21 2.20 7.56
C ASP A 136 38.97 1.22 6.39
N VAL A 137 39.70 1.47 5.29
CA VAL A 137 39.59 0.78 3.99
C VAL A 137 40.10 -0.68 4.03
N HIS A 138 40.82 -1.09 5.09
CA HIS A 138 41.61 -2.32 5.12
C HIS A 138 40.92 -3.57 5.71
N ALA A 139 39.73 -3.46 6.32
CA ALA A 139 38.99 -4.62 6.83
C ALA A 139 38.08 -5.31 5.77
N ARG A 140 38.37 -5.11 4.47
CA ARG A 140 37.53 -5.54 3.34
C ARG A 140 37.63 -7.03 3.01
N LYS A 141 37.26 -7.88 3.96
CA LYS A 141 36.65 -9.18 3.63
C LYS A 141 35.19 -9.10 4.03
N LEU A 142 34.37 -8.49 3.16
CA LEU A 142 32.93 -8.73 3.18
C LEU A 142 32.75 -10.24 3.05
N GLN A 143 32.55 -10.93 4.17
CA GLN A 143 31.92 -12.24 4.15
C GLN A 143 30.50 -11.97 3.66
N ILE A 144 30.32 -11.91 2.33
CA ILE A 144 29.02 -12.12 1.73
C ILE A 144 28.54 -13.40 2.39
N GLU A 145 27.47 -13.31 3.20
CA GLU A 145 26.89 -14.51 3.79
C GLU A 145 26.52 -15.38 2.59
N ARG A 146 27.28 -16.46 2.37
CA ARG A 146 27.07 -17.40 1.26
C ARG A 146 25.69 -18.08 1.33
N SER A 147 24.92 -17.74 2.36
CA SER A 147 23.61 -18.26 2.69
C SER A 147 22.65 -17.12 3.09
N SER A 148 22.47 -16.11 2.24
CA SER A 148 21.13 -15.51 2.19
C SER A 148 20.21 -16.64 1.74
N ASN A 149 19.48 -17.24 2.68
CA ASN A 149 18.49 -18.27 2.37
C ASN A 149 17.61 -17.74 1.25
N LEU A 150 17.66 -18.42 0.09
CA LEU A 150 16.78 -18.14 -1.05
C LEU A 150 15.36 -17.99 -0.48
N PRO A 151 14.64 -16.87 -0.72
CA PRO A 151 13.25 -16.76 -0.34
C PRO A 151 12.48 -18.01 -0.73
N ASP A 152 11.58 -18.50 0.12
CA ASP A 152 10.80 -19.70 -0.19
C ASP A 152 9.98 -19.52 -1.47
N SER A 153 9.67 -18.27 -1.84
CA SER A 153 9.07 -17.84 -3.10
C SER A 153 9.95 -17.98 -4.35
N ILE A 154 11.22 -18.38 -4.23
CA ILE A 154 12.09 -18.68 -5.38
C ILE A 154 12.78 -20.04 -5.26
N ARG A 155 12.57 -20.74 -4.15
CA ARG A 155 13.00 -22.14 -4.01
C ARG A 155 12.07 -23.00 -4.85
N LEU A 156 12.60 -23.82 -5.76
CA LEU A 156 11.80 -24.81 -6.51
C LEU A 156 11.41 -26.01 -5.63
N THR A 157 10.71 -25.77 -4.52
CA THR A 157 10.14 -26.83 -3.68
C THR A 157 8.71 -27.17 -4.11
N LYS A 158 8.23 -28.37 -3.76
CA LYS A 158 6.82 -28.75 -3.93
C LYS A 158 5.85 -27.82 -3.21
N GLU A 159 6.31 -27.11 -2.19
CA GLU A 159 5.52 -26.12 -1.46
C GLU A 159 5.46 -24.80 -2.23
N HIS A 160 6.58 -24.35 -2.79
CA HIS A 160 6.62 -23.15 -3.61
C HIS A 160 5.75 -23.25 -4.88
N GLN A 161 5.76 -24.40 -5.57
CA GLN A 161 4.88 -24.64 -6.72
C GLN A 161 3.39 -24.46 -6.35
N LYS A 162 3.02 -24.81 -5.12
CA LYS A 162 1.66 -24.64 -4.60
C LYS A 162 1.34 -23.17 -4.30
N HIS A 163 2.25 -22.43 -3.69
CA HIS A 163 2.07 -20.99 -3.46
C HIS A 163 1.98 -20.19 -4.77
N HIS A 164 2.83 -20.49 -5.74
CA HIS A 164 2.77 -19.85 -7.06
C HIS A 164 1.48 -20.21 -7.82
N ALA A 165 1.06 -21.48 -7.76
CA ALA A 165 -0.24 -21.89 -8.30
C ALA A 165 -1.41 -21.16 -7.61
N LEU A 166 -1.33 -20.98 -6.28
CA LEU A 166 -2.31 -20.21 -5.53
C LEU A 166 -2.31 -18.73 -5.93
N GLN A 167 -1.16 -18.09 -6.12
CA GLN A 167 -1.10 -16.69 -6.59
C GLN A 167 -1.77 -16.51 -7.95
N LYS A 168 -1.59 -17.47 -8.87
CA LYS A 168 -2.33 -17.49 -10.14
C LYS A 168 -3.84 -17.63 -9.94
N ALA A 169 -4.27 -18.43 -8.96
CA ALA A 169 -5.67 -18.56 -8.61
C ALA A 169 -6.26 -17.26 -8.05
N VAL A 170 -5.51 -16.56 -7.20
CA VAL A 170 -5.90 -15.24 -6.67
C VAL A 170 -6.02 -14.22 -7.79
N SER A 171 -5.04 -14.16 -8.68
CA SER A 171 -5.07 -13.27 -9.85
C SER A 171 -6.28 -13.55 -10.76
N TYR A 172 -6.63 -14.82 -10.94
CA TYR A 172 -7.84 -15.21 -11.67
C TYR A 172 -9.10 -14.72 -10.95
N ILE A 173 -9.18 -14.86 -9.63
CA ILE A 173 -10.32 -14.35 -8.87
C ILE A 173 -10.44 -12.84 -9.01
N ASP A 174 -9.34 -12.10 -8.90
CA ASP A 174 -9.33 -10.63 -9.06
C ASP A 174 -9.84 -10.16 -10.43
N GLN A 175 -9.68 -10.97 -11.47
CA GLN A 175 -10.14 -10.66 -12.83
C GLN A 175 -11.57 -11.14 -13.11
N HIS A 176 -12.05 -12.16 -12.38
CA HIS A 176 -13.30 -12.87 -12.69
C HIS A 176 -14.29 -12.94 -11.52
N TYR A 177 -14.10 -12.18 -10.44
CA TYR A 177 -14.96 -12.27 -9.24
C TYR A 177 -16.44 -11.92 -9.54
N GLN A 178 -16.72 -11.17 -10.60
CA GLN A 178 -18.07 -10.87 -11.07
C GLN A 178 -18.77 -12.10 -11.68
N GLU A 179 -18.00 -13.12 -12.07
CA GLU A 179 -18.52 -14.35 -12.69
C GLU A 179 -18.76 -15.45 -11.65
N GLY A 180 -19.36 -16.57 -12.08
CA GLY A 180 -19.48 -17.76 -11.25
C GLY A 180 -18.14 -18.47 -11.11
N ILE A 181 -17.49 -18.34 -9.95
CA ILE A 181 -16.23 -19.03 -9.67
C ILE A 181 -16.50 -20.30 -8.84
N ASP A 182 -16.12 -21.47 -9.37
CA ASP A 182 -16.11 -22.73 -8.61
C ASP A 182 -14.74 -22.97 -7.94
N GLN A 183 -14.79 -23.28 -6.65
CA GLN A 183 -13.63 -23.69 -5.88
C GLN A 183 -12.97 -24.95 -6.45
N LYS A 184 -13.76 -25.92 -6.94
CA LYS A 184 -13.23 -27.19 -7.47
C LYS A 184 -12.36 -26.94 -8.70
N ASP A 185 -12.81 -26.06 -9.59
CA ASP A 185 -12.09 -25.71 -10.81
C ASP A 185 -10.78 -24.98 -10.49
N LEU A 186 -10.80 -24.02 -9.56
CA LEU A 186 -9.58 -23.34 -9.11
C LEU A 186 -8.61 -24.30 -8.42
N ALA A 187 -9.10 -25.19 -7.57
CA ALA A 187 -8.28 -26.21 -6.94
C ALA A 187 -7.61 -27.11 -7.98
N GLN A 188 -8.35 -27.54 -9.01
CA GLN A 188 -7.81 -28.35 -10.10
C GLN A 188 -6.76 -27.60 -10.91
N ARG A 189 -6.99 -26.32 -11.25
CA ARG A 189 -6.00 -25.45 -11.90
C ARG A 189 -4.72 -25.30 -11.08
N CYS A 190 -4.82 -25.40 -9.76
CA CYS A 190 -3.69 -25.39 -8.85
C CYS A 190 -3.02 -26.76 -8.65
N GLY A 191 -3.53 -27.84 -9.26
CA GLY A 191 -3.06 -29.20 -9.01
C GLY A 191 -3.36 -29.69 -7.59
N MET A 192 -4.44 -29.20 -6.97
CA MET A 192 -4.81 -29.48 -5.59
C MET A 192 -6.20 -30.13 -5.49
N THR A 193 -6.42 -30.85 -4.39
CA THR A 193 -7.79 -31.20 -3.98
C THR A 193 -8.47 -29.96 -3.35
N PRO A 194 -9.80 -29.84 -3.42
CA PRO A 194 -10.53 -28.69 -2.86
C PRO A 194 -10.21 -28.43 -1.38
N PHE A 195 -10.07 -29.50 -0.58
CA PHE A 195 -9.69 -29.39 0.83
C PHE A 195 -8.31 -28.75 1.03
N ARG A 196 -7.32 -29.18 0.24
CA ARG A 196 -5.95 -28.63 0.33
C ARG A 196 -5.91 -27.18 -0.15
N PHE A 197 -6.66 -26.86 -1.21
CA PHE A 197 -6.81 -25.51 -1.69
C PHE A 197 -7.42 -24.60 -0.61
N SER A 198 -8.55 -24.97 0.01
CA SER A 198 -9.15 -24.20 1.11
C SER A 198 -8.17 -23.89 2.23
N ARG A 199 -7.41 -24.91 2.66
CA ARG A 199 -6.47 -24.77 3.78
C ARG A 199 -5.33 -23.83 3.40
N LEU A 200 -4.70 -24.03 2.25
CA LEU A 200 -3.59 -23.20 1.79
C LEU A 200 -4.05 -21.77 1.50
N PHE A 201 -5.22 -21.59 0.88
CA PHE A 201 -5.79 -20.27 0.60
C PHE A 201 -5.99 -19.47 1.90
N LYS A 202 -6.59 -20.09 2.91
CA LYS A 202 -6.79 -19.45 4.23
C LYS A 202 -5.49 -19.18 4.96
N GLU A 203 -4.52 -20.09 4.86
CA GLU A 203 -3.21 -19.93 5.47
C GLU A 203 -2.44 -18.75 4.87
N VAL A 204 -2.50 -18.58 3.54
CA VAL A 204 -1.76 -17.53 2.82
C VAL A 204 -2.46 -16.17 2.88
N LEU A 205 -3.78 -16.13 2.75
CA LEU A 205 -4.54 -14.87 2.67
C LEU A 205 -5.24 -14.49 3.98
N GLY A 206 -5.17 -15.34 5.01
CA GLY A 206 -5.82 -15.13 6.31
C GLY A 206 -7.34 -15.36 6.32
N LEU A 207 -7.96 -15.55 5.16
CA LEU A 207 -9.41 -15.59 4.99
C LEU A 207 -9.83 -16.66 3.96
N GLY A 208 -11.08 -17.11 4.05
CA GLY A 208 -11.56 -18.22 3.22
C GLY A 208 -11.74 -17.84 1.74
N PHE A 209 -11.65 -18.80 0.82
CA PHE A 209 -11.87 -18.56 -0.61
C PHE A 209 -13.20 -17.84 -0.92
N MET A 210 -14.32 -18.35 -0.39
CA MET A 210 -15.64 -17.74 -0.61
C MET A 210 -15.75 -16.35 0.01
N GLU A 211 -15.07 -16.14 1.14
CA GLU A 211 -15.02 -14.86 1.85
C GLU A 211 -14.21 -13.82 1.05
N TYR A 212 -13.10 -14.25 0.42
CA TYR A 212 -12.32 -13.41 -0.48
C TYR A 212 -13.14 -12.93 -1.67
N VAL A 213 -13.82 -13.86 -2.35
CA VAL A 213 -14.71 -13.53 -3.47
C VAL A 213 -15.80 -12.58 -3.01
N LEU A 214 -16.44 -12.86 -1.86
CA LEU A 214 -17.47 -11.99 -1.30
C LEU A 214 -16.95 -10.58 -1.05
N ASN A 215 -15.76 -10.43 -0.46
CA ASN A 215 -15.17 -9.12 -0.17
C ASN A 215 -14.91 -8.32 -1.45
N LYS A 216 -14.35 -8.94 -2.49
CA LYS A 216 -14.13 -8.28 -3.80
C LYS A 216 -15.44 -7.78 -4.41
N ARG A 217 -16.49 -8.59 -4.33
CA ARG A 217 -17.83 -8.19 -4.80
C ARG A 217 -18.42 -7.05 -3.96
N MET A 218 -18.22 -7.08 -2.64
CA MET A 218 -18.68 -6.01 -1.76
C MET A 218 -17.92 -4.70 -1.98
N GLU A 219 -16.62 -4.76 -2.27
CA GLU A 219 -15.82 -3.60 -2.67
C GLU A 219 -16.40 -2.93 -3.90
N LEU A 220 -16.60 -3.68 -4.99
CA LEU A 220 -17.23 -3.15 -6.20
C LEU A 220 -18.65 -2.62 -5.94
N ALA A 221 -19.45 -3.31 -5.13
CA ALA A 221 -20.80 -2.87 -4.81
C ALA A 221 -20.83 -1.53 -4.05
N LYS A 222 -19.94 -1.34 -3.07
CA LYS A 222 -19.79 -0.05 -2.35
C LYS A 222 -19.43 1.07 -3.32
N ASP A 223 -18.46 0.81 -4.20
CA ASP A 223 -17.99 1.80 -5.17
C ASP A 223 -19.10 2.22 -6.14
N LEU A 224 -19.87 1.26 -6.66
CA LEU A 224 -21.01 1.52 -7.54
C LEU A 224 -22.15 2.24 -6.80
N LEU A 225 -22.39 1.93 -5.52
CA LEU A 225 -23.42 2.59 -4.72
C LEU A 225 -23.08 4.06 -4.44
N ALA A 226 -21.81 4.35 -4.18
CA ALA A 226 -21.33 5.70 -3.90
C ALA A 226 -21.27 6.56 -5.17
N ASN A 227 -20.86 5.96 -6.31
CA ASN A 227 -20.47 6.71 -7.50
C ASN A 227 -21.42 6.58 -8.70
N SER A 228 -22.55 5.87 -8.58
CA SER A 228 -23.49 5.71 -9.69
C SER A 228 -24.95 5.92 -9.31
N GLN A 229 -25.78 6.14 -10.34
CA GLN A 229 -27.24 6.18 -10.23
C GLN A 229 -27.89 4.82 -10.53
N MET A 230 -27.08 3.78 -10.74
CA MET A 230 -27.56 2.46 -11.15
C MET A 230 -28.55 1.89 -10.11
N PRO A 231 -29.64 1.21 -10.50
CA PRO A 231 -30.54 0.57 -9.53
C PRO A 231 -29.80 -0.42 -8.62
N VAL A 232 -30.19 -0.51 -7.35
CA VAL A 232 -29.55 -1.41 -6.36
C VAL A 232 -29.53 -2.87 -6.84
N THR A 233 -30.60 -3.30 -7.52
CA THR A 233 -30.70 -4.63 -8.12
C THR A 233 -29.65 -4.86 -9.20
N SER A 234 -29.47 -3.89 -10.11
CA SER A 234 -28.46 -3.93 -11.16
C SER A 234 -27.04 -3.92 -10.59
N ILE A 235 -26.78 -3.16 -9.52
CA ILE A 235 -25.48 -3.18 -8.83
C ILE A 235 -25.19 -4.56 -8.25
N GLY A 236 -26.18 -5.24 -7.69
CA GLY A 236 -26.00 -6.62 -7.21
C GLY A 236 -25.54 -7.55 -8.33
N TYR A 237 -26.15 -7.46 -9.51
CA TYR A 237 -25.74 -8.26 -10.67
C TYR A 237 -24.34 -7.89 -11.17
N GLU A 238 -24.03 -6.60 -11.29
CA GLU A 238 -22.72 -6.10 -11.73
C GLU A 238 -21.61 -6.51 -10.75
N ALA A 239 -21.90 -6.50 -9.46
CA ALA A 239 -21.02 -7.01 -8.43
C ALA A 239 -20.90 -8.54 -8.42
N GLY A 240 -21.58 -9.26 -9.33
CA GLY A 240 -21.48 -10.72 -9.50
C GLY A 240 -22.43 -11.56 -8.63
N PHE A 241 -23.43 -10.95 -8.00
CA PHE A 241 -24.47 -11.70 -7.30
C PHE A 241 -25.55 -12.16 -8.28
N LYS A 242 -25.90 -13.45 -8.22
CA LYS A 242 -26.98 -14.02 -9.04
C LYS A 242 -28.37 -13.74 -8.48
N ASP A 243 -28.46 -13.44 -7.19
CA ASP A 243 -29.71 -13.16 -6.47
C ASP A 243 -29.59 -11.81 -5.74
N PRO A 244 -30.34 -10.77 -6.17
CA PRO A 244 -30.39 -9.47 -5.51
C PRO A 244 -30.86 -9.54 -4.04
N SER A 245 -31.71 -10.51 -3.69
CA SER A 245 -32.19 -10.69 -2.32
C SER A 245 -31.10 -11.25 -1.42
N TYR A 246 -30.26 -12.14 -1.95
CA TYR A 246 -29.05 -12.60 -1.27
C TYR A 246 -28.04 -11.47 -1.13
N PHE A 247 -27.81 -10.68 -2.19
CA PHE A 247 -26.94 -9.50 -2.14
C PHE A 247 -27.34 -8.54 -1.01
N ALA A 248 -28.61 -8.12 -0.95
CA ALA A 248 -29.06 -7.17 0.06
C ALA A 248 -28.86 -7.68 1.49
N ARG A 249 -29.10 -8.98 1.74
CA ARG A 249 -28.85 -9.62 3.04
C ARG A 249 -27.37 -9.68 3.37
N ALA A 250 -26.54 -10.12 2.43
CA ALA A 250 -25.10 -10.23 2.62
C ALA A 250 -24.46 -8.84 2.86
N PHE A 251 -24.89 -7.82 2.11
CA PHE A 251 -24.42 -6.45 2.26
C PHE A 251 -24.74 -5.91 3.66
N LYS A 252 -25.99 -6.09 4.12
CA LYS A 252 -26.39 -5.69 5.48
C LYS A 252 -25.62 -6.43 6.57
N GLN A 253 -25.33 -7.71 6.37
CA GLN A 253 -24.53 -8.48 7.31
C GLN A 253 -23.08 -8.01 7.37
N CYS A 254 -22.48 -7.66 6.22
CA CYS A 254 -21.10 -7.20 6.14
C CYS A 254 -20.91 -5.75 6.64
N LEU A 255 -21.87 -4.85 6.37
CA LEU A 255 -21.70 -3.40 6.56
C LEU A 255 -22.66 -2.79 7.60
N GLY A 256 -23.57 -3.58 8.18
CA GLY A 256 -24.52 -3.13 9.19
C GLY A 256 -25.72 -2.32 8.67
N CYS A 257 -25.70 -1.90 7.40
CA CYS A 257 -26.75 -1.13 6.73
C CYS A 257 -27.15 -1.76 5.39
N THR A 258 -28.35 -1.46 4.91
CA THR A 258 -28.81 -1.93 3.59
C THR A 258 -28.10 -1.16 2.46
N PRO A 259 -28.03 -1.72 1.24
CA PRO A 259 -27.46 -1.00 0.09
C PRO A 259 -28.11 0.36 -0.19
N SER A 260 -29.43 0.47 0.03
CA SER A 260 -30.18 1.72 -0.17
C SER A 260 -29.85 2.78 0.89
N GLU A 261 -29.72 2.37 2.15
CA GLU A 261 -29.26 3.23 3.24
C GLU A 261 -27.83 3.71 2.97
N TYR A 262 -26.93 2.78 2.62
CA TYR A 262 -25.53 3.10 2.28
C TYR A 262 -25.43 4.16 1.18
N ARG A 263 -26.21 4.06 0.11
CA ARG A 263 -26.26 5.05 -0.98
C ARG A 263 -26.73 6.42 -0.50
N THR A 264 -27.69 6.47 0.42
CA THR A 264 -28.26 7.71 0.91
C THR A 264 -27.25 8.46 1.79
N GLU A 265 -26.48 7.72 2.60
CA GLU A 265 -25.43 8.28 3.45
C GLU A 265 -24.17 8.70 2.69
N SER A 266 -23.82 7.98 1.61
CA SER A 266 -22.63 8.27 0.81
C SER A 266 -22.81 9.40 -0.20
N ARG A 267 -24.03 9.88 -0.44
CA ARG A 267 -24.24 11.13 -1.20
C ARG A 267 -23.92 12.33 -0.31
N PRO A 268 -23.09 13.29 -0.77
CA PRO A 268 -23.01 14.56 -0.09
C PRO A 268 -24.42 15.14 0.00
N ARG A 269 -24.87 15.50 1.21
CA ARG A 269 -26.18 16.11 1.45
C ARG A 269 -26.33 17.28 0.46
N GLU A 270 -27.23 17.14 -0.51
CA GLU A 270 -27.59 18.28 -1.35
C GLU A 270 -28.08 19.39 -0.41
N MET A 271 -27.34 20.50 -0.38
CA MET A 271 -27.77 21.67 0.38
C MET A 271 -29.13 22.10 -0.15
N PRO A 272 -30.13 22.37 0.72
CA PRO A 272 -31.43 22.81 0.26
C PRO A 272 -31.24 24.07 -0.58
N ARG A 273 -31.76 24.04 -1.82
CA ARG A 273 -31.85 25.22 -2.67
C ARG A 273 -32.68 26.25 -1.90
N PHE A 274 -32.04 27.34 -1.48
CA PHE A 274 -32.73 28.49 -0.89
C PHE A 274 -33.81 28.96 -1.86
N MET A 275 -35.08 28.71 -1.51
CA MET A 275 -36.22 29.45 -2.03
C MET A 275 -36.14 30.83 -1.37
N GLY A 276 -35.88 31.86 -2.18
CA GLY A 276 -35.91 33.24 -1.71
C GLY A 276 -37.36 33.68 -1.53
N ASP A 277 -37.75 33.92 -0.28
CA ASP A 277 -38.98 34.62 0.07
C ASP A 277 -38.78 36.14 -0.07
N ASP A 278 -39.74 36.74 -0.75
CA ASP A 278 -40.28 38.10 -0.62
C ASP A 278 -39.48 39.11 0.24
N GLU A 279 -38.80 40.03 -0.44
CA GLU A 279 -38.33 41.27 0.15
C GLU A 279 -39.46 42.33 0.09
N LYS A 280 -40.23 42.44 1.17
CA LYS A 280 -40.99 43.66 1.50
C LYS A 280 -40.07 44.65 2.20
N ALA A 281 -39.76 45.75 1.52
CA ALA A 281 -39.51 47.06 2.12
C ALA A 281 -40.17 48.09 1.18
N GLY A 282 -41.08 48.96 1.59
CA GLY A 282 -41.02 49.75 2.80
C GLY A 282 -40.87 51.21 2.39
N ASN A 283 -42.00 51.80 2.01
CA ASN A 283 -42.41 53.20 2.22
C ASN A 283 -41.34 54.32 2.13
N ASN A 284 -41.47 55.20 1.14
CA ASN A 284 -41.03 56.59 1.28
C ASN A 284 -42.10 57.53 0.72
N GLU A 285 -42.89 58.11 1.62
CA GLU A 285 -43.73 59.28 1.35
C GLU A 285 -42.89 60.55 1.46
N ALA A 286 -43.04 61.46 0.50
CA ALA A 286 -43.14 62.89 0.79
C ALA A 286 -43.99 63.59 -0.30
N PRO A 287 -44.77 64.64 0.03
CA PRO A 287 -45.93 65.05 -0.74
C PRO A 287 -45.76 66.33 -1.59
N ARG A 288 -46.56 66.40 -2.67
CA ARG A 288 -47.22 67.53 -3.38
C ARG A 288 -46.53 68.91 -3.51
N ALA A 289 -46.48 69.41 -4.75
CA ALA A 289 -47.22 70.58 -5.26
C ALA A 289 -47.05 70.63 -6.80
N SER A 290 -48.14 70.61 -7.59
CA SER A 290 -48.71 71.76 -8.33
C SER A 290 -47.79 72.33 -9.41
#